data_AF-A0A7C2H6Y7-F1
#
_entry.id   AF-A0A7C2H6Y7-F1
#
_cell.length_a   1.000
_cell.length_b   1.000
_cell.length_c   1.000
_cell.angle_alpha   90.00
_cell.angle_beta   90.00
_cell.angle_gamma   90.00
#
_symmetry.space_group_name_H-M   'P 1'
#
loop_
_entity.id
_entity.type
_entity.pdbx_description
1 polymer ?
#
loop_
_entity_poly.entity_id
_entity_poly.type
_entity_poly.pdbx_seq_one_letter_code
_entity_poly.pdbx_strand_id
1 'polypeptide(L)'
;MSALAISSGTVAAIVVVALLDLFAILFGLSFLRARQAQRAGAAPAPALEGPARAPRPISRRDFFRRSWLASLTVFGAQFGAASIAFLWPNLRGGFGAEIVAGKLSDIKAFIRDNEEPYYFGAGRFYIVEYQGKPTDDVDYQADGLVAEGLMPLYQRCVHLGCRVPFCKASQWFECPCHGSKYNTAGEYKLGPAPRGLDRFKIRIEGDDVIVDTSEIILGPPRGTDTLGKGPAGPFCVAAG
;
A
#
# COMPACT_ATOMS: atom_id res chain seq x y z
N MET A 1 -5.40 -25.81 -9.70
CA MET A 1 -4.17 -25.40 -10.41
C MET A 1 -3.48 -24.36 -9.55
N SER A 2 -2.48 -24.75 -8.76
CA SER A 2 -1.80 -23.84 -7.82
C SER A 2 -0.79 -22.98 -8.57
N ALA A 3 -1.09 -21.70 -8.73
CA ALA A 3 -0.12 -20.72 -9.18
C ALA A 3 0.90 -20.48 -8.07
N LEU A 4 2.16 -20.86 -8.29
CA LEU A 4 3.28 -20.51 -7.43
C LEU A 4 3.40 -18.98 -7.41
N ALA A 5 3.08 -18.37 -6.26
CA ALA A 5 3.26 -16.94 -6.04
C ALA A 5 4.75 -16.63 -5.92
N ILE A 6 5.41 -16.34 -7.05
CA ILE A 6 6.80 -15.89 -7.07
C ILE A 6 6.84 -14.49 -6.45
N SER A 7 7.56 -14.35 -5.33
CA SER A 7 7.68 -13.05 -4.66
C SER A 7 8.41 -12.05 -5.57
N SER A 8 8.12 -10.76 -5.42
CA SER A 8 8.80 -9.70 -6.16
C SER A 8 10.32 -9.73 -5.95
N GLY A 9 10.78 -10.14 -4.76
CA GLY A 9 12.20 -10.36 -4.45
C GLY A 9 12.82 -11.51 -5.26
N THR A 10 12.06 -12.58 -5.49
CA THR A 10 12.51 -13.72 -6.29
C THR A 10 12.61 -13.36 -7.79
N VAL A 11 11.64 -12.60 -8.32
CA VAL A 11 11.71 -12.11 -9.71
C VAL A 11 12.92 -11.17 -9.90
N ALA A 12 13.12 -10.24 -8.97
CA ALA A 12 14.27 -9.33 -9.02
C ALA A 12 15.61 -10.08 -8.96
N ALA A 13 15.73 -11.08 -8.10
CA ALA A 13 16.94 -11.91 -8.00
C ALA A 13 17.23 -12.69 -9.29
N ILE A 14 16.20 -13.29 -9.91
CA ILE A 14 16.34 -14.02 -11.18
C ILE A 14 16.82 -13.08 -12.30
N VAL A 15 16.25 -11.87 -12.39
CA VAL A 15 16.65 -10.88 -13.40
C VAL A 15 18.09 -10.44 -13.20
N VAL A 16 18.53 -10.17 -11.97
CA VAL A 16 19.91 -9.76 -11.68
C VAL A 16 20.89 -10.89 -12.03
N VAL A 17 20.60 -12.13 -11.66
CA VAL A 17 21.45 -13.29 -11.98
C VAL A 17 21.55 -13.48 -13.50
N ALA A 18 20.43 -13.43 -14.22
CA ALA A 18 20.42 -13.56 -15.68
C ALA A 18 21.25 -12.46 -16.39
N LEU A 19 21.20 -11.22 -15.88
CA LEU A 19 22.01 -10.12 -16.41
C LEU A 19 23.51 -10.30 -16.14
N LEU A 20 23.88 -10.79 -14.95
CA LEU A 20 25.26 -11.09 -14.60
C LEU A 20 25.83 -12.25 -15.43
N ASP A 21 25.05 -13.30 -15.66
CA ASP A 21 25.42 -14.44 -16.48
C ASP A 21 25.60 -14.03 -17.95
N LEU A 22 24.67 -13.24 -18.49
CA LEU A 22 24.78 -12.72 -19.85
C LEU A 22 26.02 -11.84 -20.03
N PHE A 23 26.31 -10.99 -19.05
CA PHE A 23 27.54 -10.18 -19.06
C PHE A 23 28.80 -11.05 -19.03
N ALA A 24 28.86 -12.05 -18.15
CA ALA A 24 30.00 -12.96 -18.06
C ALA A 24 30.21 -13.77 -19.37
N ILE A 25 29.13 -14.23 -20.00
CA ILE A 25 29.19 -14.94 -21.28
C ILE A 25 29.71 -14.03 -22.40
N LEU A 26 29.16 -12.82 -22.53
CA LEU A 26 29.58 -11.88 -23.57
C LEU A 26 31.03 -11.42 -23.36
N PHE A 27 31.42 -11.17 -22.12
CA PHE A 27 32.80 -10.82 -21.76
C PHE A 27 33.76 -11.97 -22.07
N GLY A 28 33.41 -13.21 -21.69
CA GLY A 28 34.18 -14.41 -21.97
C GLY A 28 34.34 -14.68 -23.47
N LEU A 29 33.26 -14.56 -24.26
CA LEU A 29 33.29 -14.71 -25.71
C LEU A 29 34.15 -13.62 -26.39
N SER A 30 34.07 -12.38 -25.92
CA SER A 30 34.92 -11.29 -26.40
C SER A 30 36.40 -11.59 -26.12
N PHE A 31 36.71 -12.09 -24.92
CA PHE A 31 38.08 -12.44 -24.53
C PHE A 31 38.63 -13.65 -25.30
N LEU A 32 37.79 -14.67 -25.55
CA LEU A 32 38.15 -15.83 -26.37
C LEU A 32 38.41 -15.43 -27.83
N ARG A 33 37.58 -14.55 -28.41
CA ARG A 33 37.80 -14.00 -29.75
C ARG A 33 39.09 -13.19 -29.82
N ALA A 34 39.36 -12.34 -28.83
CA ALA A 34 40.60 -11.58 -28.76
C ALA A 34 41.83 -12.51 -28.69
N ARG A 35 41.77 -13.59 -27.90
CA ARG A 35 42.85 -14.58 -27.82
C ARG A 35 42.99 -15.43 -29.08
N GLN A 36 41.89 -15.82 -29.73
CA GLN A 36 41.95 -16.53 -31.02
C GLN A 36 42.56 -15.64 -32.10
N ALA A 37 42.23 -14.35 -32.13
CA ALA A 37 42.83 -13.38 -33.04
C ALA A 37 44.35 -13.21 -32.81
N GLN A 38 44.81 -13.31 -31.56
CA GLN A 38 46.25 -13.28 -31.24
C GLN A 38 46.98 -14.61 -31.53
N ARG A 39 46.28 -15.76 -31.44
CA ARG A 39 46.84 -17.09 -31.69
C ARG A 39 46.82 -17.51 -33.15
N ALA A 40 45.90 -16.97 -33.94
CA ALA A 40 45.99 -17.01 -35.39
C ALA A 40 47.21 -16.17 -35.80
N GLY A 41 48.40 -16.79 -35.74
CA GLY A 41 49.62 -16.23 -36.30
C GLY A 41 49.36 -15.77 -37.75
N ALA A 42 50.04 -14.70 -38.15
CA ALA A 42 49.85 -13.98 -39.41
C ALA A 42 49.34 -14.88 -40.54
N ALA A 43 48.06 -14.71 -40.89
CA ALA A 43 47.47 -15.34 -42.05
C ALA A 43 48.31 -14.99 -43.30
N PRO A 44 48.44 -15.89 -44.29
CA PRO A 44 49.04 -15.52 -45.56
C PRO A 44 48.27 -14.32 -46.11
N ALA A 45 49.02 -13.33 -46.61
CA ALA A 45 48.50 -12.04 -47.02
C ALA A 45 47.27 -12.24 -47.94
N PRO A 46 46.12 -11.63 -47.62
CA PRO A 46 44.96 -11.71 -48.49
C PRO A 46 45.35 -11.19 -49.87
N ALA A 47 44.94 -11.90 -50.92
CA ALA A 47 45.00 -11.39 -52.28
C ALA A 47 44.41 -9.97 -52.27
N LEU A 48 45.10 -9.02 -52.90
CA LEU A 48 44.86 -7.57 -52.84
C LEU A 48 43.37 -7.21 -53.03
N GLU A 49 42.60 -7.28 -51.95
CA GLU A 49 41.41 -6.49 -51.77
C GLU A 49 41.88 -5.05 -51.78
N GLY A 50 41.26 -4.23 -52.63
CA GLY A 50 41.57 -2.81 -52.76
C GLY A 50 41.63 -2.14 -51.39
N PRO A 51 42.40 -1.04 -51.25
CA PRO A 51 42.80 -0.49 -49.96
C PRO A 51 41.62 -0.45 -49.01
N ALA A 52 41.71 -1.23 -47.93
CA ALA A 52 40.70 -1.27 -46.89
C ALA A 52 40.39 0.17 -46.48
N ARG A 53 39.15 0.58 -46.69
CA ARG A 53 38.73 1.99 -46.54
C ARG A 53 39.07 2.42 -45.11
N ALA A 54 40.03 3.34 -44.97
CA ALA A 54 40.45 3.83 -43.66
C ALA A 54 39.22 4.30 -42.86
N PRO A 55 39.09 3.90 -41.59
CA PRO A 55 37.94 4.30 -40.78
C PRO A 55 37.86 5.83 -40.75
N ARG A 56 36.69 6.36 -41.12
CA ARG A 56 36.47 7.82 -41.13
C ARG A 56 36.68 8.36 -39.71
N PRO A 57 37.56 9.35 -39.50
CA PRO A 57 37.74 9.96 -38.19
C PRO A 57 36.43 10.62 -37.75
N ILE A 58 36.00 10.34 -36.51
CA ILE A 58 34.77 10.92 -35.96
C ILE A 58 35.01 12.42 -35.74
N SER A 59 34.15 13.27 -36.32
CA SER A 59 34.25 14.71 -36.11
C SER A 59 33.87 15.06 -34.66
N ARG A 60 34.43 16.15 -34.11
CA ARG A 60 34.07 16.64 -32.77
C ARG A 60 32.56 16.82 -32.62
N ARG A 61 31.91 17.36 -33.66
CA ARG A 61 30.45 17.55 -33.70
C ARG A 61 29.71 16.22 -33.64
N ASP A 62 30.15 15.20 -34.36
CA ASP A 62 29.52 13.89 -34.36
C ASP A 62 29.72 13.17 -33.03
N PHE A 63 30.90 13.31 -32.41
CA PHE A 63 31.14 12.83 -31.05
C PHE A 63 30.17 13.47 -30.06
N PHE A 64 30.13 14.80 -29.98
CA PHE A 64 29.25 15.49 -29.03
C PHE A 64 27.76 15.21 -29.28
N ARG A 65 27.32 15.18 -30.53
CA ARG A 65 25.93 14.85 -30.88
C ARG A 65 25.57 13.42 -30.45
N ARG A 66 26.44 12.44 -30.73
CA ARG A 66 26.21 11.03 -30.35
C ARG A 66 26.23 10.85 -28.85
N SER A 67 27.20 11.45 -28.16
CA SER A 67 27.31 11.39 -26.70
C SER A 67 26.10 12.04 -26.02
N TRP A 68 25.68 13.21 -26.49
CA TRP A 68 24.50 13.88 -25.94
C TRP A 68 23.22 13.08 -26.15
N LEU A 69 22.99 12.57 -27.37
CA LEU A 69 21.84 11.71 -27.65
C LEU A 69 21.88 10.43 -26.80
N ALA A 70 23.03 9.77 -26.69
CA ALA A 70 23.18 8.57 -25.86
C ALA A 70 22.87 8.87 -24.38
N SER A 71 23.42 9.96 -23.83
CA SER A 71 23.15 10.37 -22.45
C SER A 71 21.68 10.67 -22.21
N LEU A 72 21.01 11.38 -23.13
CA LEU A 72 19.57 11.66 -23.02
C LEU A 72 18.72 10.40 -23.11
N THR A 73 19.07 9.46 -23.98
CA THR A 73 18.36 8.18 -24.09
C THR A 73 18.50 7.36 -22.81
N VAL A 74 19.72 7.24 -22.28
CA VAL A 74 19.96 6.50 -21.03
C VAL A 74 19.20 7.16 -19.87
N PHE A 75 19.31 8.48 -19.74
CA PHE A 75 18.59 9.22 -18.72
C PHE A 75 17.07 9.07 -18.85
N GLY A 76 16.52 9.26 -20.05
CA GLY A 76 15.09 9.13 -20.31
C GLY A 76 14.57 7.73 -20.02
N ALA A 77 15.35 6.69 -20.37
CA ALA A 77 15.02 5.30 -20.05
C ALA A 77 15.04 5.04 -18.53
N GLN A 78 16.06 5.52 -17.82
CA GLN A 78 16.15 5.38 -16.37
C GLN A 78 15.04 6.13 -15.64
N PHE A 79 14.77 7.38 -16.03
CA PHE A 79 13.68 8.17 -15.47
C PHE A 79 12.32 7.51 -15.74
N GLY A 80 12.07 7.09 -16.99
CA GLY A 80 10.83 6.41 -17.35
C GLY A 80 10.64 5.11 -16.57
N ALA A 81 11.68 4.28 -16.44
CA ALA A 81 11.64 3.06 -15.64
C ALA A 81 11.36 3.35 -14.16
N ALA A 82 12.01 4.37 -13.58
CA ALA A 82 11.79 4.78 -12.20
C ALA A 82 10.37 5.33 -11.97
N SER A 83 9.84 6.14 -12.90
CA SER A 83 8.47 6.64 -12.83
C SER A 83 7.44 5.51 -12.91
N ILE A 84 7.63 4.53 -13.80
CA ILE A 84 6.76 3.35 -13.87
C ILE A 84 6.87 2.54 -12.58
N ALA A 85 8.08 2.27 -12.08
CA ALA A 85 8.28 1.54 -10.84
C ALA A 85 7.63 2.23 -9.64
N PHE A 86 7.69 3.56 -9.58
CA PHE A 86 7.04 4.36 -8.53
C PHE A 86 5.51 4.35 -8.64
N LEU A 87 4.97 4.42 -9.86
CA LEU A 87 3.53 4.39 -10.11
C LEU A 87 2.94 2.98 -10.07
N TRP A 88 3.78 1.94 -10.07
CA TRP A 88 3.32 0.56 -10.07
C TRP A 88 2.60 0.26 -8.74
N PRO A 89 1.32 -0.14 -8.78
CA PRO A 89 0.54 -0.32 -7.56
C PRO A 89 1.15 -1.45 -6.74
N ASN A 90 1.58 -1.15 -5.51
CA ASN A 90 1.93 -2.18 -4.55
C ASN A 90 0.64 -2.70 -3.91
N LEU A 91 0.07 -3.75 -4.49
CA LEU A 91 -1.19 -4.37 -4.03
C LEU A 91 -1.06 -5.12 -2.69
N ARG A 92 0.08 -4.98 -2.00
CA ARG A 92 0.36 -5.61 -0.71
C ARG A 92 0.85 -4.58 0.29
N GLY A 93 -0.01 -4.29 1.27
CA GLY A 93 0.27 -3.41 2.39
C GLY A 93 -0.13 -1.96 2.13
N GLY A 94 -0.77 -1.35 3.12
CA GLY A 94 -1.27 0.03 3.07
C GLY A 94 -2.79 0.14 2.88
N PHE A 95 -3.29 1.36 2.94
CA PHE A 95 -4.71 1.66 2.72
C PHE A 95 -5.13 1.31 1.29
N GLY A 96 -6.22 0.57 1.14
CA GLY A 96 -6.70 0.05 -0.15
C GLY A 96 -6.38 -1.44 -0.37
N ALA A 97 -5.82 -2.13 0.63
CA ALA A 97 -5.56 -3.56 0.61
C ALA A 97 -5.92 -4.19 1.97
N GLU A 98 -5.80 -5.51 2.06
CA GLU A 98 -5.80 -6.21 3.34
C GLU A 98 -4.54 -5.87 4.14
N ILE A 99 -4.74 -5.48 5.40
CA ILE A 99 -3.66 -5.10 6.30
C ILE A 99 -3.77 -5.83 7.62
N VAL A 100 -2.62 -6.33 8.09
CA VAL A 100 -2.49 -6.89 9.44
C VAL A 100 -2.36 -5.72 10.41
N ALA A 101 -3.37 -5.51 11.24
CA ALA A 101 -3.42 -4.40 12.19
C ALA A 101 -2.60 -4.66 13.46
N GLY A 102 -2.44 -5.93 13.84
CA GLY A 102 -1.72 -6.36 15.04
C GLY A 102 -2.23 -7.69 15.57
N LYS A 103 -1.76 -8.08 16.76
CA LYS A 103 -2.21 -9.29 17.46
C LYS A 103 -3.53 -9.05 18.19
N LEU A 104 -4.42 -10.04 18.17
CA LEU A 104 -5.74 -9.98 18.81
C LEU A 104 -5.62 -9.78 20.32
N SER A 105 -4.70 -10.50 20.97
CA SER A 105 -4.42 -10.35 22.40
C SER A 105 -4.03 -8.92 22.75
N ASP A 106 -3.12 -8.34 21.97
CA ASP A 106 -2.50 -7.04 22.27
C ASP A 106 -3.50 -5.91 22.03
N ILE A 107 -4.30 -6.00 20.97
CA ILE A 107 -5.35 -5.04 20.66
C ILE A 107 -6.42 -5.05 21.76
N LYS A 108 -6.88 -6.23 22.17
CA LYS A 108 -7.86 -6.36 23.27
C LYS A 108 -7.30 -5.89 24.61
N ALA A 109 -6.03 -6.19 24.91
CA ALA A 109 -5.37 -5.69 26.11
C ALA A 109 -5.28 -4.16 26.10
N PHE A 110 -4.83 -3.57 25.00
CA PHE A 110 -4.76 -2.12 24.85
C PHE A 110 -6.10 -1.45 25.09
N ILE A 111 -7.18 -1.94 24.47
CA ILE A 111 -8.51 -1.32 24.60
C ILE A 111 -9.00 -1.36 26.05
N ARG A 112 -8.82 -2.49 26.73
CA ARG A 112 -9.23 -2.64 28.14
C ARG A 112 -8.39 -1.81 29.10
N ASP A 113 -7.08 -1.78 28.91
CA ASP A 113 -6.15 -1.12 29.85
C ASP A 113 -6.22 0.42 29.73
N ASN A 114 -6.54 0.94 28.55
CA ASN A 114 -6.55 2.39 28.26
C ASN A 114 -7.95 3.00 28.16
N GLU A 115 -9.00 2.16 28.21
CA GLU A 115 -10.41 2.52 28.03
C GLU A 115 -10.63 3.36 26.76
N GLU A 116 -9.95 3.00 25.67
CA GLU A 116 -10.03 3.68 24.38
C GLU A 116 -9.84 2.74 23.19
N PRO A 117 -10.39 3.08 22.01
CA PRO A 117 -10.19 2.30 20.78
C PRO A 117 -8.72 2.23 20.37
N TYR A 118 -8.31 1.07 19.83
CA TYR A 118 -6.98 0.90 19.27
C TYR A 118 -6.87 1.61 17.92
N TYR A 119 -5.95 2.57 17.80
CA TYR A 119 -5.77 3.35 16.57
C TYR A 119 -4.68 2.76 15.68
N PHE A 120 -5.03 2.42 14.43
CA PHE A 120 -4.06 1.93 13.43
C PHE A 120 -3.85 2.96 12.31
N GLY A 121 -2.77 3.75 12.44
CA GLY A 121 -2.50 4.89 11.56
C GLY A 121 -2.32 4.54 10.07
N ALA A 122 -1.69 3.41 9.75
CA ALA A 122 -1.46 2.99 8.37
C ALA A 122 -2.78 2.63 7.64
N GLY A 123 -3.78 2.13 8.38
CA GLY A 123 -5.12 1.82 7.87
C GLY A 123 -6.13 2.95 8.07
N ARG A 124 -5.77 4.01 8.79
CA ARG A 124 -6.63 5.18 9.07
C ARG A 124 -7.95 4.80 9.76
N PHE A 125 -7.96 3.79 10.62
CA PHE A 125 -9.14 3.33 11.34
C PHE A 125 -8.87 3.16 12.83
N TYR A 126 -9.95 3.09 13.60
CA TYR A 126 -9.95 2.64 14.99
C TYR A 126 -10.54 1.25 15.06
N ILE A 127 -9.99 0.39 15.92
CA ILE A 127 -10.61 -0.88 16.29
C ILE A 127 -11.32 -0.67 17.63
N VAL A 128 -12.62 -0.92 17.64
CA VAL A 128 -13.48 -0.82 18.83
C VAL A 128 -13.95 -2.20 19.25
N GLU A 129 -14.22 -2.35 20.55
CA GLU A 129 -15.01 -3.49 21.02
C GLU A 129 -16.50 -3.25 20.73
N TYR A 130 -17.15 -4.24 20.14
CA TYR A 130 -18.56 -4.22 19.78
C TYR A 130 -19.30 -5.38 20.47
N GLN A 131 -20.31 -5.02 21.27
CA GLN A 131 -21.17 -5.95 22.01
C GLN A 131 -22.66 -5.61 21.82
N GLY A 132 -23.02 -5.00 20.70
CA GLY A 132 -24.39 -4.60 20.39
C GLY A 132 -25.26 -5.75 19.88
N LYS A 133 -26.56 -5.47 19.74
CA LYS A 133 -27.53 -6.40 19.14
C LYS A 133 -27.92 -5.92 17.75
N PRO A 134 -28.25 -6.84 16.82
CA PRO A 134 -28.82 -6.46 15.52
C PRO A 134 -30.08 -5.61 15.70
N THR A 135 -30.29 -4.71 14.74
CA THR A 135 -31.51 -3.91 14.60
C THR A 135 -32.11 -4.15 13.21
N ASP A 136 -33.32 -3.68 12.95
CA ASP A 136 -33.98 -3.85 11.64
C ASP A 136 -33.14 -3.30 10.47
N ASP A 137 -32.30 -2.28 10.72
CA ASP A 137 -31.46 -1.65 9.69
C ASP A 137 -30.10 -2.33 9.47
N VAL A 138 -29.56 -3.03 10.49
CA VAL A 138 -28.16 -3.51 10.48
C VAL A 138 -27.95 -4.76 11.33
N ASP A 139 -27.10 -5.66 10.82
CA ASP A 139 -26.52 -6.77 11.56
C ASP A 139 -25.01 -6.84 11.28
N TYR A 140 -24.22 -6.11 12.08
CA TYR A 140 -22.78 -6.02 11.85
C TYR A 140 -22.03 -7.36 11.99
N GLN A 141 -22.58 -8.32 12.73
CA GLN A 141 -21.98 -9.65 12.85
C GLN A 141 -22.23 -10.44 11.57
N ALA A 142 -23.47 -10.48 11.09
CA ALA A 142 -23.82 -11.17 9.84
C ALA A 142 -23.12 -10.54 8.62
N ASP A 143 -22.90 -9.23 8.63
CA ASP A 143 -22.26 -8.49 7.54
C ASP A 143 -20.72 -8.65 7.50
N GLY A 144 -20.12 -9.42 8.43
CA GLY A 144 -18.67 -9.60 8.51
C GLY A 144 -17.91 -8.34 8.92
N LEU A 145 -18.60 -7.42 9.61
CA LEU A 145 -18.06 -6.17 10.14
C LEU A 145 -17.54 -6.31 11.57
N VAL A 146 -17.84 -7.45 12.21
CA VAL A 146 -17.40 -7.80 13.56
C VAL A 146 -16.76 -9.17 13.54
N ALA A 147 -15.57 -9.30 14.11
CA ALA A 147 -14.93 -10.58 14.35
C ALA A 147 -14.32 -10.57 15.76
N GLU A 148 -14.56 -11.64 16.53
CA GLU A 148 -14.09 -11.74 17.93
C GLU A 148 -14.48 -10.55 18.82
N GLY A 149 -15.63 -9.92 18.52
CA GLY A 149 -16.12 -8.73 19.22
C GLY A 149 -15.36 -7.44 18.88
N LEU A 150 -14.55 -7.43 17.83
CA LEU A 150 -13.84 -6.25 17.35
C LEU A 150 -14.46 -5.73 16.05
N MET A 151 -14.49 -4.40 15.89
CA MET A 151 -15.00 -3.72 14.70
C MET A 151 -14.05 -2.59 14.28
N PRO A 152 -13.63 -2.53 13.00
CA PRO A 152 -12.82 -1.42 12.49
C PRO A 152 -13.71 -0.28 11.97
N LEU A 153 -13.61 0.89 12.59
CA LEU A 153 -14.30 2.12 12.20
C LEU A 153 -13.35 3.05 11.46
N TYR A 154 -13.76 3.51 10.28
CA TYR A 154 -12.98 4.47 9.52
C TYR A 154 -12.92 5.81 10.27
N GLN A 155 -11.73 6.37 10.47
CA GLN A 155 -11.53 7.62 11.22
C GLN A 155 -12.16 8.86 10.56
N ARG A 156 -12.72 8.73 9.36
CA ARG A 156 -13.16 9.84 8.52
C ARG A 156 -14.61 10.20 8.80
N CYS A 157 -14.85 11.45 9.14
CA CYS A 157 -16.19 12.00 9.31
C CYS A 157 -16.94 11.97 7.97
N VAL A 158 -18.16 11.44 7.99
CA VAL A 158 -19.02 11.31 6.80
C VAL A 158 -19.74 12.60 6.43
N HIS A 159 -19.50 13.69 7.17
CA HIS A 159 -19.93 15.05 6.80
C HIS A 159 -19.05 15.62 5.68
N LEU A 160 -17.81 16.01 6.00
CA LEU A 160 -16.86 16.66 5.07
C LEU A 160 -15.44 16.07 5.13
N GLY A 161 -15.26 14.90 5.75
CA GLY A 161 -13.99 14.17 5.67
C GLY A 161 -12.95 14.49 6.76
N CYS A 162 -13.25 15.33 7.75
CA CYS A 162 -12.37 15.54 8.90
C CYS A 162 -12.06 14.23 9.65
N ARG A 163 -10.89 14.13 10.29
CA ARG A 163 -10.61 13.04 11.23
C ARG A 163 -11.50 13.20 12.47
N VAL A 164 -12.07 12.09 12.94
CA VAL A 164 -12.90 12.02 14.15
C VAL A 164 -12.07 11.40 15.28
N PRO A 165 -11.59 12.17 16.27
CA PRO A 165 -10.96 11.64 17.47
C PRO A 165 -11.97 10.96 18.41
N PHE A 166 -11.46 10.07 19.26
CA PHE A 166 -12.21 9.49 20.37
C PHE A 166 -12.11 10.38 21.61
N CYS A 167 -13.23 10.61 22.29
CA CYS A 167 -13.29 11.33 23.56
C CYS A 167 -13.40 10.34 24.71
N LYS A 168 -12.36 10.24 25.55
CA LYS A 168 -12.36 9.33 26.71
C LYS A 168 -13.46 9.66 27.73
N ALA A 169 -13.83 10.94 27.88
CA ALA A 169 -14.83 11.36 28.87
C ALA A 169 -16.24 10.92 28.49
N SER A 170 -16.68 11.19 27.25
CA SER A 170 -18.00 10.76 26.76
C SER A 170 -18.02 9.32 26.28
N GLN A 171 -16.84 8.71 26.09
CA GLN A 171 -16.63 7.43 25.41
C GLN A 171 -17.16 7.43 23.97
N TRP A 172 -17.26 8.59 23.33
CA TRP A 172 -17.82 8.75 21.99
C TRP A 172 -16.78 9.30 21.01
N PHE A 173 -17.02 9.11 19.71
CA PHE A 173 -16.25 9.75 18.66
C PHE A 173 -16.82 11.14 18.36
N GLU A 174 -15.99 12.18 18.45
CA GLU A 174 -16.43 13.56 18.36
C GLU A 174 -15.64 14.34 17.32
N CYS A 175 -16.32 14.81 16.28
CA CYS A 175 -15.68 15.55 15.19
C CYS A 175 -15.51 17.03 15.57
N PRO A 176 -14.27 17.56 15.65
CA PRO A 176 -14.01 18.93 16.07
C PRO A 176 -14.41 19.98 15.02
N CYS A 177 -14.66 19.58 13.78
CA CYS A 177 -14.92 20.53 12.69
C CYS A 177 -16.33 21.15 12.76
N HIS A 178 -17.35 20.32 12.96
CA HIS A 178 -18.76 20.75 12.95
C HIS A 178 -19.60 20.04 14.02
N GLY A 179 -18.94 19.46 15.04
CA GLY A 179 -19.61 18.88 16.20
C GLY A 179 -20.38 17.58 15.96
N SER A 180 -20.15 16.85 14.86
CA SER A 180 -20.77 15.52 14.66
C SER A 180 -20.28 14.54 15.70
N LYS A 181 -21.19 13.80 16.34
CA LYS A 181 -20.88 12.84 17.40
C LYS A 181 -21.43 11.46 17.06
N TYR A 182 -20.65 10.44 17.36
CA TYR A 182 -20.97 9.04 17.12
C TYR A 182 -20.69 8.24 18.39
N ASN A 183 -21.52 7.23 18.69
CA ASN A 183 -21.27 6.35 19.83
C ASN A 183 -20.03 5.45 19.60
N THR A 184 -19.70 4.58 20.54
CA THR A 184 -18.55 3.66 20.43
C THR A 184 -18.61 2.74 19.21
N ALA A 185 -19.80 2.42 18.67
CA ALA A 185 -19.99 1.64 17.45
C ALA A 185 -19.95 2.50 16.15
N GLY A 186 -19.64 3.79 16.27
CA GLY A 186 -19.62 4.72 15.15
C GLY A 186 -21.01 5.10 14.64
N GLU A 187 -22.07 4.83 15.38
CA GLU A 187 -23.44 5.17 14.99
C GLU A 187 -23.71 6.64 15.27
N TYR A 188 -24.34 7.33 14.31
CA TYR A 188 -24.62 8.75 14.43
C TYR A 188 -25.52 9.05 15.63
N LYS A 189 -25.17 10.07 16.42
CA LYS A 189 -25.99 10.56 17.54
C LYS A 189 -26.33 12.05 17.41
N LEU A 190 -25.37 12.91 17.05
CA LEU A 190 -25.57 14.37 16.98
C LEU A 190 -24.79 15.04 15.84
N GLY A 191 -25.23 16.22 15.42
CA GLY A 191 -24.53 17.11 14.48
C GLY A 191 -24.93 16.95 13.00
N PRO A 192 -24.17 17.54 12.05
CA PRO A 192 -24.59 17.60 10.64
C PRO A 192 -24.35 16.32 9.83
N ALA A 193 -23.55 15.36 10.30
CA ALA A 193 -23.21 14.15 9.56
C ALA A 193 -24.47 13.34 9.14
N PRO A 194 -24.64 12.98 7.85
CA PRO A 194 -25.90 12.43 7.35
C PRO A 194 -26.17 10.98 7.76
N ARG A 195 -25.20 10.27 8.35
CA ARG A 195 -25.25 8.85 8.72
C ARG A 195 -24.12 8.51 9.71
N GLY A 196 -24.03 7.26 10.16
CA GLY A 196 -22.92 6.76 10.98
C GLY A 196 -21.59 6.66 10.23
N LEU A 197 -20.50 6.43 10.97
CA LEU A 197 -19.15 6.25 10.43
C LEU A 197 -19.06 5.04 9.51
N ASP A 198 -18.30 5.24 8.43
CA ASP A 198 -17.83 4.19 7.54
C ASP A 198 -17.00 3.16 8.32
N ARG A 199 -16.93 1.95 7.79
CA ARG A 199 -16.26 0.79 8.42
C ARG A 199 -15.64 -0.13 7.38
N PHE A 200 -14.87 -1.09 7.87
CA PHE A 200 -14.13 -2.05 7.05
C PHE A 200 -14.50 -3.48 7.42
N LYS A 201 -14.25 -4.43 6.51
CA LYS A 201 -14.37 -5.85 6.86
C LYS A 201 -13.20 -6.25 7.75
N ILE A 202 -13.46 -7.19 8.66
CA ILE A 202 -12.47 -7.71 9.60
C ILE A 202 -12.51 -9.23 9.58
N ARG A 203 -11.33 -9.85 9.64
CA ARG A 203 -11.16 -11.29 9.83
C ARG A 203 -10.02 -11.55 10.79
N ILE A 204 -10.12 -12.63 11.54
CA ILE A 204 -9.07 -13.09 12.46
C ILE A 204 -8.49 -14.39 11.91
N GLU A 205 -7.17 -14.42 11.72
CA GLU A 205 -6.44 -15.63 11.34
C GLU A 205 -5.45 -16.01 12.43
N GLY A 206 -5.79 -17.03 13.20
CA GLY A 206 -5.05 -17.37 14.42
C GLY A 206 -5.12 -16.23 15.42
N ASP A 207 -4.03 -15.49 15.57
CA ASP A 207 -3.92 -14.34 16.47
C ASP A 207 -3.74 -13.02 15.69
N ASP A 208 -3.70 -13.05 14.35
CA ASP A 208 -3.57 -11.84 13.54
C ASP A 208 -4.93 -11.22 13.25
N VAL A 209 -5.09 -9.94 13.59
CA VAL A 209 -6.25 -9.13 13.23
C VAL A 209 -6.02 -8.53 11.85
N ILE A 210 -6.85 -8.94 10.88
CA ILE A 210 -6.74 -8.52 9.49
C ILE A 210 -7.94 -7.68 9.12
N VAL A 211 -7.69 -6.47 8.59
CA VAL A 211 -8.71 -5.52 8.17
C VAL A 211 -8.59 -5.28 6.68
N ASP A 212 -9.69 -5.44 5.94
CA ASP A 212 -9.74 -5.16 4.51
C ASP A 212 -10.13 -3.70 4.28
N THR A 213 -9.16 -2.89 3.84
CA THR A 213 -9.38 -1.48 3.51
C THR A 213 -9.60 -1.21 2.02
N SER A 214 -9.70 -2.26 1.20
CA SER A 214 -9.96 -2.13 -0.25
C SER A 214 -11.40 -1.69 -0.54
N GLU A 215 -12.34 -2.01 0.36
CA GLU A 215 -13.75 -1.66 0.27
C GLU A 215 -14.16 -0.84 1.50
N ILE A 216 -14.68 0.38 1.27
CA ILE A 216 -15.27 1.20 2.34
C ILE A 216 -16.74 0.85 2.44
N ILE A 217 -17.15 0.30 3.58
CA ILE A 217 -18.56 -0.02 3.85
C ILE A 217 -19.21 1.19 4.49
N LEU A 218 -20.30 1.66 3.87
CA LEU A 218 -21.01 2.84 4.33
C LEU A 218 -21.61 2.58 5.71
N GLY A 219 -21.47 3.57 6.59
CA GLY A 219 -22.06 3.52 7.93
C GLY A 219 -23.59 3.51 7.92
N PRO A 220 -24.19 3.08 9.05
CA PRO A 220 -25.64 2.90 9.20
C PRO A 220 -26.41 4.21 9.04
N PRO A 221 -27.71 4.16 8.70
CA PRO A 221 -28.56 5.34 8.66
C PRO A 221 -28.67 6.04 10.03
N ARG A 222 -29.22 7.26 10.04
CA ARG A 222 -29.52 7.95 11.30
C ARG A 222 -30.64 7.22 12.03
N GLY A 223 -30.54 7.12 13.34
CA GLY A 223 -31.53 6.44 14.19
C GLY A 223 -31.10 5.03 14.60
N THR A 224 -30.12 4.43 13.92
CA THR A 224 -29.53 3.16 14.34
C THR A 224 -28.91 3.28 15.74
N ASP A 225 -29.29 2.36 16.62
CA ASP A 225 -28.78 2.27 17.98
C ASP A 225 -28.66 0.82 18.43
N THR A 226 -27.60 0.15 18.03
CA THR A 226 -27.37 -1.26 18.39
C THR A 226 -26.89 -1.43 19.83
N LEU A 227 -26.42 -0.34 20.47
CA LEU A 227 -25.87 -0.36 21.82
C LEU A 227 -26.89 0.07 22.87
N GLY A 228 -27.80 1.00 22.54
CA GLY A 228 -28.80 1.53 23.49
C GLY A 228 -28.19 2.29 24.67
N LYS A 229 -26.94 2.77 24.55
CA LYS A 229 -26.21 3.45 25.61
C LYS A 229 -25.95 4.91 25.25
N GLY A 230 -26.21 5.80 26.21
CA GLY A 230 -25.84 7.21 26.14
C GLY A 230 -24.33 7.45 26.29
N PRO A 231 -23.89 8.73 26.27
CA PRO A 231 -22.50 9.06 26.55
C PRO A 231 -22.16 8.75 28.01
N ALA A 232 -20.96 8.26 28.27
CA ALA A 232 -20.51 7.93 29.62
C ALA A 232 -20.22 9.17 30.49
N GLY A 233 -20.02 10.32 29.85
CA GLY A 233 -19.63 11.56 30.50
C GLY A 233 -19.73 12.77 29.56
N PRO A 234 -19.14 13.92 29.94
CA PRO A 234 -19.24 15.14 29.17
C PRO A 234 -18.54 15.03 27.81
N PHE A 235 -19.06 15.77 26.83
CA PHE A 235 -18.45 15.84 25.50
C PHE A 235 -17.13 16.60 25.51
N CYS A 236 -16.15 16.12 24.75
CA CYS A 236 -14.87 16.80 24.57
C CYS A 236 -14.96 17.99 23.60
N VAL A 237 -15.92 17.95 22.68
CA VAL A 237 -16.18 18.98 21.67
C VAL A 237 -17.55 19.58 21.93
N ALA A 238 -17.60 20.90 22.11
CA ALA A 238 -18.87 21.63 22.23
C ALA A 238 -19.80 21.34 21.05
N ALA A 239 -21.11 21.36 21.28
CA ALA A 239 -22.06 21.41 20.18
C ALA A 239 -21.87 22.76 19.47
N GLY A 240 -21.52 22.71 18.18
CA GLY A 240 -21.43 23.91 17.33
C GLY A 240 -22.81 24.40 16.91
#